data_AF-A0A2V9A515-F1
#
_entry.id   AF-A0A2V9A515-F1
#
_cell.length_a   1.000
_cell.length_b   1.000
_cell.length_c   1.000
_cell.angle_alpha   90.00
_cell.angle_beta   90.00
_cell.angle_gamma   90.00
#
_symmetry.space_group_name_H-M   'P 1'
#
loop_
_entity.id
_entity.type
_entity.pdbx_description
1 polymer ?
#
loop_
_entity_poly.entity_id
_entity_poly.type
_entity_poly.pdbx_seq_one_letter_code
_entity_poly.pdbx_strand_id
1 'polypeptide(L)'
;CDAAFNNNFIGITLDSCRPILSNPNAPFNTAGRYLNATQLINVSTCANTGAGFVGTSLCPLINPSDVHFIVNNTFAVNALCGGDPFACAVGRNVTRTIPRNQVDLSVQKSIKLTERMTLTLRGDALNAFNYSFLGAPGLNINNRNASGISCPSTSTPATCTPSVAPNTFGETWGNTGTNRAILVSGHITF
;
A
#
# COMPACT_ATOMS: atom_id res chain seq x y z
N CYS A 1 0.53 16.87 -12.50
CA CYS A 1 -0.30 17.17 -11.33
C CYS A 1 -0.16 18.63 -10.93
N ASP A 2 -1.26 19.21 -10.46
CA ASP A 2 -1.29 20.56 -9.90
C ASP A 2 -1.17 20.47 -8.37
N ALA A 3 0.06 20.28 -7.91
CA ALA A 3 0.38 20.17 -6.49
C ALA A 3 0.04 21.48 -5.74
N ALA A 4 0.09 22.63 -6.41
CA ALA A 4 -0.29 23.90 -5.81
C ALA A 4 -1.80 23.97 -5.55
N PHE A 5 -2.64 23.55 -6.51
CA PHE A 5 -4.08 23.46 -6.31
C PHE A 5 -4.44 22.45 -5.22
N ASN A 6 -3.90 21.23 -5.27
CA ASN A 6 -4.24 20.20 -4.27
C ASN A 6 -3.80 20.60 -2.85
N ASN A 7 -2.60 21.16 -2.67
CA ASN A 7 -2.11 21.59 -1.36
C ASN A 7 -3.00 22.66 -0.69
N ASN A 8 -3.77 23.43 -1.47
CA ASN A 8 -4.75 24.38 -0.93
C ASN A 8 -5.97 23.69 -0.27
N PHE A 9 -6.26 22.43 -0.60
CA PHE A 9 -7.42 21.69 -0.07
C PHE A 9 -7.06 20.61 0.95
N ILE A 10 -5.88 19.99 0.84
CA ILE A 10 -5.45 18.87 1.71
C ILE A 10 -4.22 19.19 2.59
N GLY A 11 -3.74 20.44 2.58
CA GLY A 11 -2.56 20.88 3.31
C GLY A 11 -1.24 20.42 2.66
N ILE A 12 -0.10 20.81 3.25
CA ILE A 12 1.29 20.54 2.77
C ILE A 12 1.70 19.05 2.75
N THR A 13 0.74 18.13 2.78
CA THR A 13 1.02 16.70 2.64
C THR A 13 1.31 16.39 1.17
N LEU A 14 2.31 15.52 0.94
CA LEU A 14 2.81 15.14 -0.39
C LEU A 14 1.66 14.84 -1.36
N ASP A 15 1.49 15.70 -2.37
CA ASP A 15 0.45 15.53 -3.40
C ASP A 15 0.62 14.16 -4.09
N SER A 16 -0.33 13.28 -3.79
CA SER A 16 -0.47 12.01 -4.49
C SER A 16 -1.16 12.31 -5.82
N CYS A 17 -0.38 12.70 -6.83
CA CYS A 17 -0.88 12.91 -8.19
C CYS A 17 -1.79 11.75 -8.56
N ARG A 18 -3.06 12.01 -8.88
CA ARG A 18 -4.02 10.95 -9.18
C ARG A 18 -3.48 10.07 -10.30
N PRO A 19 -3.44 8.74 -10.14
CA PRO A 19 -2.92 7.88 -11.18
C PRO A 19 -3.68 8.03 -12.48
N ILE A 20 -3.03 7.75 -13.59
CA ILE A 20 -3.68 7.45 -14.87
C ILE A 20 -3.90 5.94 -14.92
N LEU A 21 -5.11 5.51 -15.26
CA LEU A 21 -5.38 4.09 -15.51
C LEU A 21 -4.84 3.73 -16.89
N SER A 22 -3.88 2.81 -16.93
CA SER A 22 -3.21 2.45 -18.18
C SER A 22 -3.72 1.12 -18.72
N ASN A 23 -3.56 0.03 -17.96
CA ASN A 23 -4.11 -1.27 -18.31
C ASN A 23 -4.89 -1.88 -17.14
N PRO A 24 -6.23 -1.92 -17.20
CA PRO A 24 -7.05 -2.55 -16.16
C PRO A 24 -6.73 -4.04 -15.91
N ASN A 25 -6.17 -4.73 -16.90
CA ASN A 25 -5.83 -6.16 -16.80
C ASN A 25 -4.41 -6.41 -16.25
N ALA A 26 -3.56 -5.38 -16.14
CA ALA A 26 -2.25 -5.54 -15.53
C ALA A 26 -2.37 -5.73 -14.01
N PRO A 27 -1.39 -6.38 -13.34
CA PRO A 27 -1.45 -6.61 -11.90
C PRO A 27 -1.59 -5.29 -11.13
N PHE A 28 -2.51 -5.24 -10.16
CA PHE A 28 -2.92 -4.01 -9.48
C PHE A 28 -1.76 -3.24 -8.81
N ASN A 29 -0.72 -3.95 -8.37
CA ASN A 29 0.46 -3.38 -7.73
C ASN A 29 1.53 -2.87 -8.71
N THR A 30 1.24 -2.81 -10.01
CA THR A 30 2.18 -2.32 -11.03
C THR A 30 1.92 -0.85 -11.35
N ALA A 31 2.99 -0.05 -11.35
CA ALA A 31 2.93 1.37 -11.66
C ALA A 31 4.07 1.77 -12.59
N GLY A 32 3.78 2.64 -13.57
CA GLY A 32 4.76 3.19 -14.50
C GLY A 32 4.96 4.70 -14.34
N ARG A 33 6.08 5.22 -14.83
CA ARG A 33 6.37 6.66 -14.91
C ARG A 33 7.01 7.01 -16.24
N TYR A 34 6.43 7.97 -16.96
CA TYR A 34 7.08 8.55 -18.13
C TYR A 34 8.28 9.40 -17.70
N LEU A 35 9.41 9.22 -18.36
CA LEU A 35 10.61 10.05 -18.18
C LEU A 35 10.66 11.19 -19.20
N ASN A 36 10.05 10.97 -20.35
CA ASN A 36 9.82 11.92 -21.43
C ASN A 36 8.61 11.45 -22.26
N ALA A 37 8.38 12.01 -23.45
CA ALA A 37 7.21 11.70 -24.27
C ALA A 37 7.11 10.22 -24.74
N THR A 38 8.22 9.47 -24.77
CA THR A 38 8.26 8.12 -25.37
C THR A 38 8.79 7.05 -24.43
N GLN A 39 9.53 7.43 -23.39
CA GLN A 39 10.16 6.49 -22.46
C GLN A 39 9.32 6.33 -21.20
N LEU A 40 8.85 5.12 -20.97
CA LEU A 40 8.12 4.71 -19.77
C LEU A 40 8.91 3.62 -19.04
N ILE A 41 8.98 3.74 -17.72
CA ILE A 41 9.65 2.79 -16.83
C ILE A 41 8.68 2.22 -15.80
N ASN A 42 8.93 1.00 -15.32
CA ASN A 42 8.20 0.43 -14.21
C ASN A 42 8.79 0.95 -12.89
N VAL A 43 7.97 1.64 -12.10
CA VAL A 43 8.38 2.27 -10.84
C VAL A 43 8.78 1.24 -9.79
N SER A 44 8.17 0.05 -9.77
CA SER A 44 8.50 -0.96 -8.76
C SER A 44 9.87 -1.63 -9.01
N THR A 45 10.27 -1.77 -10.28
CA THR A 45 11.57 -2.36 -10.65
C THR A 45 12.68 -1.31 -10.68
N CYS A 46 12.41 -0.14 -11.25
CA CYS A 46 13.40 0.93 -11.41
C CYS A 46 13.68 1.73 -10.12
N ALA A 47 12.85 1.61 -9.07
CA ALA A 47 13.06 2.31 -7.80
C ALA A 47 13.96 1.57 -6.80
N ASN A 48 14.29 0.29 -7.03
CA ASN A 48 15.04 -0.53 -6.07
C ASN A 48 16.55 -0.54 -6.30
N THR A 49 17.08 0.20 -7.27
CA THR A 49 18.52 0.14 -7.57
C THR A 49 19.07 1.53 -7.77
N GLY A 50 20.05 1.91 -6.94
CA GLY A 50 20.99 2.97 -7.29
C GLY A 50 21.88 2.60 -8.49
N ALA A 51 21.40 1.84 -9.49
CA ALA A 51 22.26 1.17 -10.47
C ALA A 51 21.67 0.89 -11.87
N GLY A 52 20.43 1.25 -12.20
CA GLY A 52 19.87 1.00 -13.53
C GLY A 52 19.79 2.25 -14.40
N PHE A 53 20.70 2.44 -15.36
CA PHE A 53 20.40 3.35 -16.48
C PHE A 53 19.08 2.89 -17.14
N VAL A 54 18.27 3.83 -17.57
CA VAL A 54 17.02 3.57 -18.30
C VAL A 54 17.34 2.70 -19.53
N GLY A 55 16.63 1.59 -19.69
CA GLY A 55 16.86 0.63 -20.78
C GLY A 55 17.82 -0.52 -20.42
N THR A 56 18.24 -0.65 -19.16
CA THR A 56 18.99 -1.82 -18.66
C THR A 56 18.05 -2.93 -18.20
N SER A 57 18.56 -4.15 -17.99
CA SER A 57 17.77 -5.26 -17.42
C SER A 57 17.22 -4.97 -16.01
N LEU A 58 17.85 -4.07 -15.26
CA LEU A 58 17.41 -3.62 -13.93
C LEU A 58 16.36 -2.50 -14.00
N CYS A 59 16.32 -1.74 -15.10
CA CYS A 59 15.32 -0.70 -15.35
C CYS A 59 14.91 -0.68 -16.83
N PRO A 60 14.14 -1.68 -17.28
CA PRO A 60 13.76 -1.79 -18.68
C PRO A 60 12.75 -0.69 -19.05
N LEU A 61 12.79 -0.30 -20.32
CA LEU A 61 11.67 0.44 -20.91
C LEU A 61 10.48 -0.52 -21.04
N ILE A 62 9.32 -0.06 -20.61
CA ILE A 62 8.07 -0.79 -20.66
C ILE A 62 7.05 -0.03 -21.49
N ASN A 63 6.00 -0.71 -21.91
CA ASN A 63 4.85 -0.09 -22.54
C ASN A 63 3.77 0.27 -21.51
N PRO A 64 2.88 1.23 -21.83
CA PRO A 64 1.76 1.56 -20.96
C PRO A 64 0.91 0.33 -20.61
N SER A 65 0.79 -0.62 -21.55
CA SER A 65 0.07 -1.88 -21.35
C SER A 65 0.66 -2.77 -20.24
N ASP A 66 1.90 -2.56 -19.83
CA ASP A 66 2.59 -3.46 -18.90
C ASP A 66 2.30 -3.14 -17.43
N VAL A 67 1.69 -1.98 -17.16
CA VAL A 67 1.40 -1.48 -15.82
C VAL A 67 -0.07 -1.13 -15.66
N HIS A 68 -0.59 -1.31 -14.46
CA HIS A 68 -1.98 -0.98 -14.15
C HIS A 68 -2.17 0.53 -14.06
N PHE A 69 -1.23 1.20 -13.40
CA PHE A 69 -1.29 2.64 -13.15
C PHE A 69 -0.08 3.37 -13.72
N ILE A 70 -0.25 4.63 -14.09
CA ILE A 70 0.84 5.52 -14.50
C ILE A 70 0.83 6.79 -13.66
N VAL A 71 2.02 7.24 -13.24
CA VAL A 71 2.22 8.52 -12.57
C VAL A 71 1.75 9.65 -13.47
N ASN A 72 0.84 10.47 -12.96
CA ASN A 72 0.33 11.65 -13.65
C ASN A 72 1.34 12.80 -13.61
N ASN A 73 2.34 12.72 -14.48
CA ASN A 73 3.27 13.80 -14.78
C ASN A 73 2.99 14.42 -16.15
N THR A 74 3.61 15.56 -16.45
CA THR A 74 3.37 16.32 -17.70
C THR A 74 3.58 15.46 -18.95
N PHE A 75 4.58 14.57 -18.93
CA PHE A 75 4.84 13.66 -20.05
C PHE A 75 3.72 12.64 -20.24
N ALA A 76 3.24 12.00 -19.16
CA ALA A 76 2.14 11.05 -19.22
C ALA A 76 0.84 11.72 -19.67
N VAL A 77 0.56 12.93 -19.19
CA VAL A 77 -0.65 13.69 -19.55
C VAL A 77 -0.64 14.07 -21.03
N ASN A 78 0.51 14.50 -21.57
CA ASN A 78 0.63 14.82 -22.98
C ASN A 78 0.57 13.56 -23.86
N ALA A 79 1.16 12.44 -23.40
CA ALA A 79 1.20 11.20 -24.16
C ALA A 79 -0.13 10.43 -24.15
N LEU A 80 -0.88 10.45 -23.05
CA LEU A 80 -2.06 9.60 -22.84
C LEU A 80 -3.38 10.35 -22.74
N CYS A 81 -3.35 11.65 -22.44
CA CYS A 81 -4.53 12.39 -21.98
C CYS A 81 -4.77 13.70 -22.74
N GLY A 82 -4.08 13.89 -23.88
CA GLY A 82 -4.26 15.07 -24.72
C GLY A 82 -3.93 16.41 -24.04
N GLY A 83 -3.12 16.39 -22.97
CA GLY A 83 -2.77 17.59 -22.21
C GLY A 83 -3.68 17.89 -21.00
N ASP A 84 -4.79 17.17 -20.82
CA ASP A 84 -5.67 17.32 -19.66
C ASP A 84 -5.30 16.31 -18.55
N PRO A 85 -4.81 16.76 -17.38
CA PRO A 85 -4.43 15.88 -16.29
C PRO A 85 -5.62 15.19 -15.60
N PHE A 86 -6.85 15.63 -15.84
CA PHE A 86 -8.05 15.08 -15.20
C PHE A 86 -8.84 14.12 -16.09
N ALA A 87 -8.72 14.23 -17.41
CA ALA A 87 -9.51 13.45 -18.37
C ALA A 87 -9.28 11.93 -18.29
N CYS A 88 -8.06 11.52 -17.95
CA CYS A 88 -7.62 10.11 -17.92
C CYS A 88 -7.27 9.60 -16.51
N ALA A 89 -7.37 10.48 -15.51
CA ALA A 89 -7.03 10.14 -14.15
C ALA A 89 -8.13 9.28 -13.51
N VAL A 90 -7.74 8.31 -12.68
CA VAL A 90 -8.71 7.53 -11.91
C VAL A 90 -9.48 8.40 -10.92
N GLY A 91 -10.75 8.03 -10.73
CA GLY A 91 -11.62 8.65 -9.74
C GLY A 91 -11.09 8.52 -8.31
N ARG A 92 -11.66 9.30 -7.38
CA ARG A 92 -11.39 9.10 -5.95
C ARG A 92 -12.06 7.81 -5.48
N ASN A 93 -11.46 7.16 -4.49
CA ASN A 93 -12.03 5.96 -3.84
C ASN A 93 -12.29 4.78 -4.80
N VAL A 94 -11.51 4.69 -5.90
CA VAL A 94 -11.57 3.56 -6.84
C VAL A 94 -11.18 2.24 -6.20
N THR A 95 -10.38 2.29 -5.13
CA THR A 95 -9.98 1.12 -4.37
C THR A 95 -10.58 1.18 -2.98
N ARG A 96 -11.02 0.02 -2.53
CA ARG A 96 -11.59 -0.19 -1.21
C ARG A 96 -10.86 -1.35 -0.58
N THR A 97 -10.84 -1.37 0.73
CA THR A 97 -10.35 -2.53 1.47
C THR A 97 -11.24 -3.75 1.21
N ILE A 98 -10.67 -4.94 1.37
CA ILE A 98 -11.44 -6.19 1.37
C ILE A 98 -12.47 -6.17 2.51
N PRO A 99 -13.64 -6.83 2.36
CA PRO A 99 -14.55 -6.99 3.47
C PRO A 99 -13.85 -7.71 4.64
N ARG A 100 -14.12 -7.27 5.87
CA ARG A 100 -13.54 -7.84 7.09
C ARG A 100 -14.58 -8.68 7.82
N ASN A 101 -14.39 -10.00 7.79
CA ASN A 101 -15.21 -10.95 8.53
C ASN A 101 -14.35 -11.61 9.61
N GLN A 102 -14.52 -11.17 10.86
CA GLN A 102 -13.83 -11.75 12.01
C GLN A 102 -14.83 -12.50 12.88
N VAL A 103 -14.41 -13.67 13.36
CA VAL A 103 -15.15 -14.46 14.35
C VAL A 103 -14.32 -14.55 15.61
N ASP A 104 -14.94 -14.17 16.72
CA ASP A 104 -14.38 -14.28 18.06
C ASP A 104 -15.19 -15.33 18.82
N LEU A 105 -14.48 -16.22 19.51
CA LEU A 105 -15.06 -17.36 20.21
C LEU A 105 -14.70 -17.28 21.70
N SER A 106 -15.71 -17.38 22.56
CA SER A 106 -15.54 -17.44 24.01
C SER A 106 -16.16 -18.73 24.55
N VAL A 107 -15.39 -19.48 25.32
CA VAL A 107 -15.85 -20.69 26.00
C VAL A 107 -15.58 -20.53 27.49
N GLN A 108 -16.63 -20.72 28.29
CA GLN A 108 -16.54 -20.66 29.74
C GLN A 108 -17.06 -21.96 30.35
N LYS A 109 -16.35 -22.47 31.35
CA LYS A 109 -16.76 -23.63 32.14
C LYS A 109 -16.63 -23.31 33.62
N SER A 110 -17.73 -23.49 34.34
CA SER A 110 -17.75 -23.40 35.80
C SER A 110 -17.73 -24.81 36.40
N ILE A 111 -16.78 -25.05 37.30
CA ILE A 111 -16.57 -26.31 38.00
C ILE A 111 -16.80 -26.04 39.48
N LYS A 112 -17.79 -26.71 40.08
CA LYS A 112 -17.93 -26.72 41.54
C LYS A 112 -16.80 -27.55 42.12
N LEU A 113 -15.91 -26.92 42.89
CA LEU A 113 -14.84 -27.61 43.61
C LEU A 113 -15.36 -28.15 44.94
N THR A 114 -16.17 -27.35 45.63
CA THR A 114 -16.86 -27.72 46.88
C THR A 114 -18.24 -27.07 46.89
N GLU A 115 -19.04 -27.31 47.94
CA GLU A 115 -20.35 -26.68 48.12
C GLU A 115 -20.29 -25.15 48.22
N ARG A 116 -19.13 -24.61 48.62
CA ARG A 116 -18.89 -23.18 48.80
C ARG A 116 -17.90 -22.59 47.79
N MET A 117 -17.26 -23.41 46.96
CA MET A 117 -16.22 -22.93 46.04
C MET A 117 -16.54 -23.31 44.60
N THR A 118 -16.54 -22.30 43.72
CA THR A 118 -16.69 -22.50 42.28
C THR A 118 -15.46 -21.94 41.56
N LEU A 119 -14.83 -22.79 40.75
CA LEU A 119 -13.78 -22.39 39.82
C LEU A 119 -14.41 -22.11 38.46
N THR A 120 -14.19 -20.91 37.94
CA THR A 120 -14.58 -20.53 36.58
C THR A 120 -13.36 -20.47 35.70
N LEU A 121 -13.35 -21.24 34.63
CA LEU A 121 -12.34 -21.19 33.56
C LEU A 121 -12.95 -20.54 32.33
N ARG A 122 -12.24 -19.60 31.73
CA ARG A 122 -12.66 -18.91 30.51
C ARG A 122 -11.52 -18.90 29.50
N GLY A 123 -11.82 -19.29 28.27
CA GLY A 123 -10.95 -19.16 27.12
C GLY A 123 -11.59 -18.27 26.07
N ASP A 124 -10.86 -17.25 25.61
CA ASP A 124 -11.26 -16.36 24.52
C ASP A 124 -10.29 -16.52 23.36
N ALA A 125 -10.79 -16.79 22.15
CA ALA A 125 -10.04 -16.83 20.91
C ALA A 125 -10.49 -15.65 20.03
N LEU A 126 -9.64 -14.64 19.90
CA LEU A 126 -9.82 -13.51 19.01
C LEU A 126 -9.29 -13.87 17.63
N ASN A 127 -10.06 -13.56 16.58
CA ASN A 127 -9.78 -14.00 15.22
C ASN A 127 -9.62 -15.54 15.14
N ALA A 128 -10.65 -16.27 15.60
CA ALA A 128 -10.63 -17.72 15.72
C ALA A 128 -10.23 -18.45 14.41
N PHE A 129 -10.66 -17.91 13.26
CA PHE A 129 -10.34 -18.44 11.93
C PHE A 129 -9.05 -17.89 11.32
N ASN A 130 -8.31 -17.05 12.05
CA ASN A 130 -7.06 -16.45 11.58
C ASN A 130 -7.23 -15.73 10.22
N TYR A 131 -8.33 -14.98 10.05
CA TYR A 131 -8.59 -14.20 8.85
C TYR A 131 -7.58 -13.06 8.73
N SER A 132 -6.88 -13.00 7.59
CA SER A 132 -5.97 -11.91 7.29
C SER A 132 -6.74 -10.74 6.70
N PHE A 133 -6.68 -9.60 7.35
CA PHE A 133 -7.22 -8.35 6.85
C PHE A 133 -6.07 -7.48 6.37
N LEU A 134 -6.02 -7.14 5.09
CA LEU A 134 -4.93 -6.38 4.49
C LEU A 134 -5.22 -4.86 4.42
N GLY A 135 -6.29 -4.34 5.01
CA GLY A 135 -6.54 -2.89 4.97
C GLY A 135 -6.75 -2.33 3.56
N ALA A 136 -6.75 -1.00 3.44
CA ALA A 136 -6.82 -0.35 2.13
C ALA A 136 -5.40 -0.28 1.53
N PRO A 137 -5.23 -0.54 0.23
CA PRO A 137 -3.94 -0.41 -0.42
C PRO A 137 -3.44 1.04 -0.35
N GLY A 138 -2.13 1.23 -0.19
CA GLY A 138 -1.51 2.55 -0.26
C GLY A 138 -1.86 3.24 -1.58
N LEU A 139 -2.33 4.49 -1.50
CA LEU A 139 -2.81 5.26 -2.66
C LEU A 139 -1.73 6.11 -3.31
N ASN A 140 -0.57 6.22 -2.67
CA ASN A 140 0.46 7.16 -3.08
C ASN A 140 1.47 6.47 -4.01
N ILE A 141 1.24 6.60 -5.33
CA ILE A 141 2.22 6.20 -6.37
C ILE A 141 3.55 6.95 -6.21
N ASN A 142 3.52 8.15 -5.63
CA ASN A 142 4.69 8.96 -5.33
C ASN A 142 5.31 8.64 -3.96
N ASN A 143 4.84 7.64 -3.21
CA ASN A 143 5.32 7.42 -1.84
C ASN A 143 6.76 6.90 -1.76
N ARG A 144 7.24 6.28 -2.85
CA ARG A 144 8.67 6.02 -3.04
C ARG A 144 9.42 7.20 -3.67
N ASN A 145 8.78 8.36 -3.80
CA ASN A 145 9.17 9.42 -4.73
C ASN A 145 8.76 10.84 -4.29
N ALA A 146 8.75 11.12 -2.97
CA ALA A 146 8.69 12.51 -2.50
C ALA A 146 9.88 13.34 -3.02
N SER A 147 10.99 12.66 -3.32
CA SER A 147 12.14 13.19 -4.04
C SER A 147 12.48 12.22 -5.17
N GLY A 148 12.09 12.59 -6.40
CA GLY A 148 12.32 11.83 -7.63
C GLY A 148 13.64 11.06 -7.63
N ILE A 149 13.63 9.72 -7.71
CA ILE A 149 14.81 8.85 -7.97
C ILE A 149 16.12 9.51 -7.52
N SER A 150 16.25 9.82 -6.23
CA SER A 150 17.45 10.48 -5.73
C SER A 150 17.83 9.85 -4.41
N CYS A 151 18.79 8.94 -4.50
CA CYS A 151 19.73 8.79 -3.40
C CYS A 151 20.42 10.17 -3.25
N PRO A 152 20.64 10.67 -2.01
CA PRO A 152 21.33 11.95 -1.82
C PRO A 152 22.65 11.96 -2.60
N SER A 153 23.06 13.11 -3.15
CA SER A 153 24.16 13.28 -4.11
C SER A 153 25.53 12.73 -3.67
N THR A 154 25.66 12.25 -2.43
CA THR A 154 26.86 11.69 -1.81
C THR A 154 26.78 10.18 -1.52
N SER A 155 25.69 9.52 -1.90
CA SER A 155 25.51 8.08 -1.66
C SER A 155 26.01 7.23 -2.84
N THR A 156 26.75 6.17 -2.52
CA THR A 156 27.19 5.16 -3.49
C THR A 156 26.10 4.10 -3.65
N PRO A 157 26.07 3.34 -4.78
CA PRO A 157 25.07 2.30 -5.01
C PRO A 157 24.93 1.28 -3.86
N ALA A 158 26.00 1.07 -3.08
CA ALA A 158 26.02 0.16 -1.92
C ALA A 158 25.44 0.76 -0.63
N THR A 159 25.27 2.08 -0.54
CA THR A 159 24.80 2.79 0.67
C THR A 159 23.43 3.44 0.49
N CYS A 160 22.83 3.33 -0.70
CA CYS A 160 21.44 3.75 -0.92
C CYS A 160 20.50 2.68 -0.35
N THR A 161 20.20 2.79 0.94
CA THR A 161 19.07 2.07 1.55
C THR A 161 17.80 2.85 1.24
N PRO A 162 16.89 2.34 0.37
CA PRO A 162 15.62 3.01 0.17
C PRO A 162 14.89 3.01 1.51
N SER A 163 14.66 4.19 2.07
CA SER A 163 13.64 4.34 3.10
C SER A 163 12.33 3.94 2.45
N VAL A 164 11.85 2.74 2.75
CA VAL A 164 10.53 2.30 2.35
C VAL A 164 9.57 3.14 3.18
N ALA A 165 9.13 4.26 2.63
CA ALA A 165 8.14 5.08 3.29
C ALA A 165 6.90 4.19 3.53
N PRO A 166 6.31 4.18 4.75
CA PRO A 166 5.04 3.49 4.99
C PRO A 166 4.03 3.96 3.93
N ASN A 167 3.11 3.11 3.45
CA ASN A 167 2.11 3.40 2.40
C ASN A 167 2.56 3.42 0.91
N THR A 168 3.57 2.61 0.53
CA THR A 168 3.90 2.35 -0.89
C THR A 168 2.64 1.95 -1.67
N PHE A 169 2.53 2.42 -2.90
CA PHE A 169 1.41 2.12 -3.77
C PHE A 169 1.19 0.62 -3.96
N GLY A 170 -0.05 0.17 -3.78
CA GLY A 170 -0.40 -1.25 -3.88
C GLY A 170 0.14 -2.10 -2.72
N GLU A 171 0.88 -1.53 -1.77
CA GLU A 171 1.23 -2.19 -0.52
C GLU A 171 0.17 -1.92 0.54
N THR A 172 -0.23 -2.99 1.19
CA THR A 172 -1.09 -3.00 2.37
C THR A 172 -0.23 -2.97 3.62
N TRP A 173 0.50 -1.88 3.82
CA TRP A 173 1.36 -1.73 5.01
C TRP A 173 0.52 -1.46 6.26
N GLY A 174 0.79 -2.19 7.35
CA GLY A 174 0.29 -1.87 8.68
C GLY A 174 -1.10 -2.38 9.07
N ASN A 175 -1.86 -2.98 8.14
CA ASN A 175 -2.91 -3.92 8.51
C ASN A 175 -2.34 -5.33 8.35
N THR A 176 -1.37 -5.70 9.17
CA THR A 176 -1.27 -7.10 9.57
C THR A 176 -2.53 -7.35 10.37
N GLY A 177 -3.58 -7.86 9.71
CA GLY A 177 -4.83 -8.22 10.36
C GLY A 177 -4.52 -8.90 11.68
N THR A 178 -5.17 -8.42 12.74
CA THR A 178 -5.07 -8.90 14.12
C THR A 178 -4.70 -10.38 14.14
N ASN A 179 -3.46 -10.69 14.51
CA ASN A 179 -3.01 -12.08 14.68
C ASN A 179 -3.99 -12.79 15.62
N ARG A 180 -4.24 -14.07 15.38
CA ARG A 180 -5.03 -14.86 16.32
C ARG A 180 -4.43 -14.75 17.72
N ALA A 181 -5.25 -14.33 18.68
CA ALA A 181 -4.87 -14.25 20.08
C ALA A 181 -5.77 -15.18 20.89
N ILE A 182 -5.16 -15.97 21.78
CA ILE A 182 -5.87 -16.85 22.69
C ILE A 182 -5.57 -16.38 24.10
N LEU A 183 -6.62 -16.01 24.83
CA LEU A 183 -6.56 -15.63 26.23
C LEU A 183 -7.20 -16.73 27.08
N VAL A 184 -6.55 -17.07 28.17
CA VAL A 184 -7.06 -18.03 29.15
C VAL A 184 -7.04 -17.35 30.51
N SER A 185 -8.17 -17.39 31.22
CA SER A 185 -8.32 -16.82 32.56
C SER A 185 -9.06 -17.78 33.49
N GLY A 186 -8.73 -17.69 34.78
CA GLY A 186 -9.36 -18.46 35.84
C GLY A 186 -9.78 -17.54 36.98
N HIS A 187 -10.98 -17.75 37.53
CA HIS A 187 -11.50 -17.01 38.67
C HIS A 187 -12.12 -17.98 39.69
N ILE A 188 -11.83 -17.77 40.98
CA ILE A 188 -12.37 -18.57 42.08
C ILE A 188 -13.36 -17.68 42.85
N THR A 189 -14.54 -18.21 43.14
CA THR A 189 -15.56 -17.54 43.95
C THR A 189 -15.87 -18.41 45.18
N PHE A 190 -15.91 -17.76 46.34
CA PHE A 190 -16.15 -18.34 47.67
C PHE A 190 -17.54 -17.98 48.19
#